data_AF-A0A258X7L5-F1
#
_entry.id   AF-A0A258X7L5-F1
#
_cell.length_a   1.000
_cell.length_b   1.000
_cell.length_c   1.000
_cell.angle_alpha   90.00
_cell.angle_beta   90.00
_cell.angle_gamma   90.00
#
_symmetry.space_group_name_H-M   'P 1'
#
loop_
_entity.id
_entity.type
_entity.pdbx_description
1 polymer ?
#
loop_
_entity_poly.entity_id
_entity_poly.type
_entity_poly.pdbx_seq_one_letter_code
_entity_poly.pdbx_strand_id
1 'polypeptide(L)' 'MIVELNVSIQPDGSVREVKIVDLNRYQSDTLFKPAADAARRAVLNPKCNPLKIPPSKYESLKTFILKFDPREMF' A
#
# COMPACT_ATOMS: atom_id res chain seq x y z
N MET A 1 -14.04 -2.14 -6.88
CA MET A 1 -13.15 -3.12 -6.22
C MET A 1 -12.07 -2.32 -5.53
N ILE A 2 -11.96 -2.36 -4.20
CA ILE A 2 -10.96 -1.59 -3.46
C ILE A 2 -10.04 -2.59 -2.74
N VAL A 3 -8.73 -2.38 -2.85
CA VAL A 3 -7.71 -3.09 -2.07
C VAL A 3 -7.20 -2.14 -1.00
N GLU A 4 -7.22 -2.57 0.25
CA GLU A 4 -6.64 -1.82 1.36
C GLU A 4 -5.33 -2.46 1.80
N LEU A 5 -4.28 -1.64 1.88
CA LEU A 5 -2.96 -2.01 2.37
C LEU A 5 -2.65 -1.21 3.63
N ASN A 6 -2.26 -1.90 4.70
CA ASN A 6 -1.65 -1.25 5.86
C ASN A 6 -0.15 -1.10 5.60
N VAL A 7 0.30 0.14 5.48
CA VAL A 7 1.68 0.50 5.13
C VAL A 7 2.33 1.18 6.32
N SER A 8 3.53 0.74 6.68
CA SER A 8 4.40 1.47 7.62
C SER A 8 5.70 1.90 6.98
N ILE A 9 6.23 3.02 7.43
CA ILE A 9 7.37 3.69 6.83
C ILE A 9 8.38 4.18 7.88
N GLN A 10 9.61 4.35 7.44
CA GLN A 10 10.70 4.95 8.19
C GLN A 10 10.68 6.49 8.09
N PRO A 11 11.40 7.22 8.96
CA PRO A 11 11.46 8.68 8.92
C PRO A 11 11.96 9.28 7.60
N ASP A 12 12.78 8.54 6.86
CA ASP A 12 13.28 8.91 5.53
C ASP A 12 12.26 8.65 4.41
N GLY A 13 11.06 8.15 4.75
CA GLY A 13 10.01 7.77 3.81
C GLY A 13 10.15 6.35 3.24
N SER A 14 11.20 5.62 3.61
CA SER A 14 11.40 4.25 3.14
C SER A 14 10.32 3.31 3.68
N VAL A 15 9.70 2.52 2.81
CA VAL A 15 8.67 1.54 3.20
C VAL A 15 9.30 0.47 4.08
N ARG A 16 8.75 0.31 5.29
CA ARG A 16 9.16 -0.71 6.26
C ARG A 16 8.34 -1.99 6.10
N GLU A 17 7.03 -1.86 5.95
CA GLU A 17 6.12 -3.00 5.86
C GLU A 17 4.87 -2.67 5.04
N VAL A 18 4.36 -3.66 4.31
CA VAL A 18 3.09 -3.59 3.58
C VAL A 18 2.29 -4.85 3.83
N LYS A 19 1.11 -4.71 4.43
CA LYS A 19 0.19 -5.80 4.75
C LYS A 19 -1.13 -5.63 4.00
N ILE A 20 -1.61 -6.71 3.38
CA ILE A 20 -2.97 -6.74 2.83
C ILE A 20 -3.94 -6.83 4.02
N VAL A 21 -4.93 -5.94 4.06
CA VAL A 21 -5.88 -5.87 5.19
C VAL A 21 -6.85 -7.06 5.14
N ASP A 22 -7.44 -7.33 3.98
CA ASP A 22 -8.44 -8.40 3.81
C ASP A 22 -7.78 -9.69 3.32
N LEU A 23 -7.19 -10.45 4.26
CA LEU A 23 -6.52 -11.71 3.97
C LEU A 23 -7.49 -12.83 3.56
N ASN A 24 -8.71 -12.82 4.10
CA ASN A 24 -9.73 -13.82 3.75
C ASN A 24 -10.05 -13.70 2.26
N ARG A 25 -10.34 -12.48 1.80
CA ARG A 25 -10.60 -12.22 0.39
C ARG A 25 -9.37 -12.44 -0.48
N TYR A 26 -8.18 -12.09 -0.01
CA TYR A 26 -6.93 -12.42 -0.70
C TYR A 26 -6.75 -13.91 -0.97
N GLN A 27 -7.23 -14.77 -0.07
CA GLN A 27 -7.13 -16.22 -0.22
C GLN A 27 -8.25 -16.82 -1.07
N SER A 28 -9.46 -16.26 -1.02
CA SER A 28 -10.65 -16.85 -1.64
C SER A 28 -11.08 -16.22 -2.96
N ASP A 29 -10.78 -14.94 -3.21
CA ASP A 29 -11.26 -14.18 -4.37
C ASP A 29 -10.16 -14.08 -5.45
N THR A 30 -10.37 -14.81 -6.55
CA THR A 30 -9.46 -14.92 -7.70
C THR A 30 -9.27 -13.60 -8.46
N LEU A 31 -10.20 -12.65 -8.37
CA LEU A 31 -10.06 -11.33 -8.98
C LEU A 31 -9.36 -10.35 -8.05
N PHE A 32 -9.61 -10.46 -6.74
CA PHE A 32 -8.99 -9.60 -5.74
C PHE A 32 -7.50 -9.88 -5.55
N LYS A 33 -7.10 -11.16 -5.53
CA LYS A 33 -5.70 -11.57 -5.33
C LYS A 33 -4.70 -10.86 -6.28
N PRO A 34 -4.86 -10.90 -7.62
CA PRO A 34 -3.92 -10.22 -8.52
C PRO A 34 -3.94 -8.70 -8.37
N ALA A 35 -5.09 -8.09 -8.04
CA ALA A 35 -5.18 -6.67 -7.75
C ALA A 35 -4.43 -6.30 -6.47
N ALA A 36 -4.55 -7.11 -5.41
CA ALA A 36 -3.83 -6.92 -4.16
C ALA A 36 -2.32 -7.11 -4.33
N ASP A 37 -1.89 -8.08 -5.13
CA ASP A 37 -0.48 -8.27 -5.49
C ASP A 37 0.07 -7.09 -6.31
N ALA A 38 -0.72 -6.55 -7.25
CA ALA A 38 -0.34 -5.38 -8.03
C ALA A 38 -0.18 -4.14 -7.13
N ALA A 39 -1.15 -3.88 -6.26
CA ALA A 39 -1.09 -2.77 -5.30
C ALA A 39 0.14 -2.90 -4.38
N ARG A 40 0.40 -4.09 -3.84
CA ARG A 40 1.57 -4.34 -2.97
C ARG A 40 2.88 -4.08 -3.73
N ARG A 41 3.00 -4.55 -4.98
CA ARG A 41 4.18 -4.30 -5.83
C ARG A 41 4.36 -2.81 -6.14
N ALA A 42 3.28 -2.06 -6.34
CA ALA A 42 3.36 -0.62 -6.60
C ALA A 42 3.98 0.14 -5.42
N VAL A 43 3.58 -0.19 -4.18
CA VAL A 43 4.13 0.41 -2.96
C VAL A 43 5.61 0.06 -2.76
N LEU A 44 5.99 -1.19 -3.05
CA LEU A 44 7.37 -1.67 -2.89
C LEU A 44 8.28 -1.34 -4.06
N ASN A 45 7.78 -0.69 -5.12
CA ASN A 45 8.56 -0.39 -6.31
C ASN A 45 9.70 0.60 -5.96
N PRO A 46 10.97 0.31 -6.32
CA PRO A 46 12.08 1.24 -6.08
C PRO A 46 11.92 2.62 -6.71
N LYS A 47 11.08 2.77 -7.74
CA LYS A 47 10.74 4.07 -8.32
C LYS A 47 9.81 4.91 -7.44
N CYS A 48 9.10 4.28 -6.51
CA CYS A 48 8.14 4.89 -5.61
C CYS A 48 8.63 4.94 -4.15
N ASN A 49 9.67 4.17 -3.82
CA ASN A 49 10.21 4.01 -2.47
C ASN A 49 11.64 4.59 -2.43
N PRO A 50 11.96 5.60 -1.59
CA PRO A 50 11.14 6.15 -0.50
C PRO A 50 9.96 7.02 -0.94
N LEU A 51 8.88 6.99 -0.15
CA LEU A 51 7.73 7.86 -0.34
C LEU A 51 8.11 9.31 -0.06
N LYS A 52 7.76 10.22 -0.96
CA LYS A 52 7.97 11.66 -0.79
C LYS A 52 6.96 12.24 0.19
N ILE A 53 7.23 12.09 1.48
CA ILE A 53 6.44 12.68 2.54
C ILE A 53 7.14 13.93 3.11
N PRO A 54 6.38 15.00 3.43
CA PRO A 54 6.92 16.11 4.19
C PRO A 54 7.39 15.62 5.59
N PRO A 55 8.59 15.98 6.06
CA PRO A 55 9.08 15.55 7.37
C PRO A 55 8.12 15.85 8.53
N SER A 56 7.42 16.98 8.47
CA SER A 56 6.42 17.39 9.46
C SER A 56 5.21 16.46 9.57
N LYS A 57 4.96 15.62 8.55
CA LYS A 57 3.83 14.69 8.50
C LYS A 57 4.22 13.26 8.86
N TYR A 58 5.50 12.99 9.15
CA TYR A 58 5.95 11.64 9.46
C TYR A 58 5.15 11.00 10.59
N GLU A 59 4.95 11.70 11.72
CA GLU A 59 4.23 11.11 12.86
C GLU A 59 2.79 10.70 12.53
N SER A 60 2.12 11.43 11.64
CA SER A 60 0.77 11.12 11.18
C SER A 60 0.74 10.05 10.09
N LEU A 61 1.84 9.86 9.35
CA LEU A 61 1.95 8.96 8.19
C LEU A 61 2.87 7.75 8.43
N LYS A 62 3.42 7.58 9.64
CA LYS A 62 4.29 6.45 9.97
C LYS A 62 3.61 5.10 9.78
N THR A 63 2.29 5.07 9.90
CA THR A 63 1.44 3.92 9.58
C THR A 63 0.10 4.42 9.06
N PHE A 64 -0.31 3.96 7.89
CA PHE A 64 -1.54 4.41 7.23
C PHE A 64 -2.17 3.29 6.38
N ILE A 65 -3.47 3.45 6.10
CA ILE A 65 -4.18 2.60 5.14
C ILE A 65 -4.12 3.26 3.77
N LEU A 66 -3.44 2.62 2.83
CA LEU A 66 -3.50 2.97 1.42
C LEU A 66 -4.66 2.22 0.77
N LYS A 67 -5.58 2.97 0.16
CA LYS A 67 -6.69 2.41 -0.62
C LYS A 67 -6.34 2.48 -2.09
N PHE A 68 -6.40 1.33 -2.75
CA PHE A 68 -6.13 1.20 -4.17
C PHE A 68 -7.43 0.83 -4.88
N ASP A 69 -7.96 1.75 -5.67
CA ASP A 69 -9.12 1.52 -6.52
C ASP A 69 -8.67 1.47 -7.99
N PRO A 70 -8.65 0.29 -8.63
CA PRO A 70 -8.25 0.16 -10.03
C PRO A 70 -9.13 0.95 -11.00
N ARG A 71 -10.34 1.35 -10.59
CA ARG A 71 -11.24 2.18 -11.41
C ARG A 71 -10.75 3.62 -11.53
N GLU A 72 -9.91 4.08 -10.62
CA GLU A 72 -9.36 5.45 -10.64
C GLU A 72 -7.97 5.51 -11.29
N MET A 73 -7.53 4.42 -11.92
CA MET A 73 -6.20 4.33 -12.55
C MET A 73 -6.21 4.45 -14.08
N PHE A 74 -7.39 4.45 -14.70
CA PHE A 74 -7.57 4.51 -16.16
C PHE A 74 -8.56 5.60 -16.54
#